data_AF-A0A2W4KQS4-F1
#
_entry.id   AF-A0A2W4KQS4-F1
#
_cell.length_a   1.000
_cell.length_b   1.000
_cell.length_c   1.000
_cell.angle_alpha   90.00
_cell.angle_beta   90.00
_cell.angle_gamma   90.00
#
_symmetry.space_group_name_H-M   'P 1'
#
loop_
_entity.id
_entity.type
_entity.pdbx_description
1 polymer ?
#
loop_
_entity_poly.entity_id
_entity_poly.type
_entity_poly.pdbx_seq_one_letter_code
_entity_poly.pdbx_strand_id
1 'polypeptide(L)'
;MFLSFRGFFISLGGLAAFFLLLEMYFWNEGGIQTFFSEQLLLGSFIVLLRIFLTFIWNNKDIRTQGLKKFLLIIEIYLFLLIFLQPTLSLSAVEFLVAYLATVGLVYEMLFPRYERWKKITLTSFYVFLLLFLISICLFVPYRQGFDENTFYNQEEYTLFSFFSSPSYYDTVQFSVGIPPVSLPLGEAKTTLEREKKYHLLFSSQKLGPDRFFVLESPQGEYLLILPQSQVSFATEKNHISLLKQEGNVHYFGFEASIPENLLELKTSYGERKKKYALSLLPLRIQSNPKFQKLSFTYTQFLGRIFPFWYEENAKIAQTFLPYFHFSSIKNTRKFVSDEVHLKNGLQVGTKKTAGIKKYWEYLKQLF
;
A
#
# COMPACT_ATOMS: atom_id res chain seq x y z
N MET A 1 -7.32 -28.35 -46.97
CA MET A 1 -6.15 -28.01 -46.13
C MET A 1 -5.80 -26.51 -46.13
N PHE A 2 -6.02 -25.75 -47.21
CA PHE A 2 -5.66 -24.32 -47.31
C PHE A 2 -6.61 -23.30 -46.63
N LEU A 3 -7.80 -23.72 -46.18
CA LEU A 3 -8.80 -22.83 -45.58
C LEU A 3 -8.61 -22.56 -44.06
N SER A 4 -7.85 -23.38 -43.33
CA SER A 4 -7.58 -23.11 -41.90
C SER A 4 -6.47 -22.07 -41.68
N PHE A 5 -5.58 -21.89 -42.65
CA PHE A 5 -4.47 -20.91 -42.56
C PHE A 5 -4.94 -19.46 -42.71
N ARG A 6 -6.00 -19.18 -43.47
CA ARG A 6 -6.55 -17.81 -43.57
C ARG A 6 -7.07 -17.28 -42.23
N GLY A 7 -7.74 -18.12 -41.45
CA GLY A 7 -8.19 -17.76 -40.10
C GLY A 7 -7.02 -17.49 -39.15
N PHE A 8 -5.96 -18.31 -39.24
CA PHE A 8 -4.72 -18.12 -38.50
C PHE A 8 -4.07 -16.76 -38.80
N PHE A 9 -3.84 -16.42 -40.08
CA PHE A 9 -3.21 -15.15 -40.47
C PHE A 9 -4.05 -13.91 -40.17
N ILE A 10 -5.39 -13.99 -40.30
CA ILE A 10 -6.28 -12.88 -39.93
C ILE A 10 -6.28 -12.69 -38.40
N SER A 11 -6.26 -13.79 -37.63
CA SER A 11 -6.17 -13.72 -36.17
C SER A 11 -4.81 -13.20 -35.69
N LEU A 12 -3.72 -13.57 -36.38
CA LEU A 12 -2.35 -13.13 -36.11
C LEU A 12 -2.14 -11.65 -36.48
N GLY A 13 -2.73 -11.21 -37.60
CA GLY A 13 -2.71 -9.82 -38.04
C GLY A 13 -3.56 -8.90 -37.14
N GLY A 14 -4.71 -9.39 -36.65
CA GLY A 14 -5.49 -8.69 -35.63
C GLY A 14 -4.73 -8.58 -34.30
N LEU A 15 -3.99 -9.62 -33.93
CA LEU A 15 -3.08 -9.62 -32.78
C LEU A 15 -1.97 -8.59 -32.98
N ALA A 16 -1.25 -8.63 -34.10
CA ALA A 16 -0.17 -7.69 -34.40
C ALA A 16 -0.67 -6.23 -34.42
N ALA A 17 -1.82 -5.95 -35.03
CA ALA A 17 -2.40 -4.61 -35.05
C ALA A 17 -2.85 -4.13 -33.66
N PHE A 18 -3.43 -5.02 -32.84
CA PHE A 18 -3.84 -4.71 -31.48
C PHE A 18 -2.65 -4.54 -30.54
N PHE A 19 -1.60 -5.37 -30.68
CA PHE A 19 -0.34 -5.25 -29.97
C PHE A 19 0.39 -3.96 -30.36
N LEU A 20 0.41 -3.59 -31.64
CA LEU A 20 0.97 -2.30 -32.09
C LEU A 20 0.19 -1.10 -31.53
N LEU A 21 -1.15 -1.17 -31.43
CA LEU A 21 -1.96 -0.13 -30.80
C LEU A 21 -1.70 -0.01 -29.28
N LEU A 22 -1.56 -1.15 -28.60
CA LEU A 22 -1.15 -1.20 -27.19
C LEU A 22 0.28 -0.68 -27.00
N GLU A 23 1.19 -1.01 -27.92
CA GLU A 23 2.57 -0.54 -27.90
C GLU A 23 2.63 0.97 -28.03
N MET A 24 1.82 1.55 -28.93
CA MET A 24 1.66 2.99 -29.07
C MET A 24 1.06 3.65 -27.82
N TYR A 25 0.12 3.00 -27.11
CA TYR A 25 -0.50 3.54 -25.89
C TYR A 25 0.46 3.53 -24.69
N PHE A 26 1.22 2.44 -24.51
CA PHE A 26 2.15 2.27 -23.38
C PHE A 26 3.58 2.77 -23.66
N TRP A 27 3.90 3.22 -24.88
CA TRP A 27 5.19 3.82 -25.22
C TRP A 27 5.54 5.03 -24.33
N ASN A 28 4.53 5.78 -23.88
CA ASN A 28 4.73 6.97 -23.04
C ASN A 28 5.05 6.67 -21.56
N GLU A 29 4.82 5.45 -21.07
CA GLU A 29 4.93 5.12 -19.63
C GLU A 29 6.05 4.10 -19.31
N GLY A 30 6.94 3.79 -20.25
CA GLY A 30 8.09 2.93 -20.00
C GLY A 30 8.05 1.54 -20.64
N GLY A 31 7.28 1.37 -21.71
CA GLY A 31 7.48 0.33 -22.73
C GLY A 31 6.89 -1.06 -22.41
N ILE A 32 6.36 -1.71 -23.45
CA ILE A 32 5.82 -3.09 -23.41
C ILE A 32 6.86 -4.12 -22.96
N GLN A 33 8.17 -3.84 -23.13
CA GLN A 33 9.25 -4.79 -22.88
C GLN A 33 9.42 -5.17 -21.40
N THR A 34 9.38 -4.19 -20.49
CA THR A 34 9.41 -4.41 -19.04
C THR A 34 8.12 -5.10 -18.58
N PHE A 35 6.96 -4.66 -19.10
CA PHE A 35 5.64 -5.19 -18.74
C PHE A 35 5.44 -6.68 -19.13
N PHE A 36 5.92 -7.10 -20.30
CA PHE A 36 5.86 -8.51 -20.72
C PHE A 36 6.91 -9.39 -20.05
N SER A 37 8.06 -8.83 -19.66
CA SER A 37 9.10 -9.60 -18.96
C SER A 37 8.62 -10.10 -17.60
N GLU A 38 7.78 -9.33 -16.90
CA GLU A 38 7.22 -9.71 -15.60
C GLU A 38 6.03 -10.67 -15.70
N GLN A 39 5.31 -10.70 -16.84
CA GLN A 39 4.10 -11.51 -17.04
C GLN A 39 4.21 -12.57 -18.15
N LEU A 40 5.44 -13.01 -18.44
CA LEU A 40 5.76 -13.89 -19.57
C LEU A 40 4.97 -15.21 -19.58
N LEU A 41 4.73 -15.80 -18.39
CA LEU A 41 3.92 -17.02 -18.25
C LEU A 41 2.46 -16.79 -18.68
N LEU A 42 1.86 -15.68 -18.23
CA LEU A 42 0.48 -15.30 -18.58
C LEU A 42 0.34 -15.00 -20.07
N GLY A 43 1.30 -14.27 -20.64
CA GLY A 43 1.38 -14.02 -22.08
C GLY A 43 1.49 -15.31 -22.91
N SER A 44 2.34 -16.25 -22.48
CA SER A 44 2.49 -17.56 -23.14
C SER A 44 1.20 -18.38 -23.12
N PHE A 45 0.43 -18.30 -22.02
CA PHE A 45 -0.83 -19.01 -21.88
C PHE A 45 -1.91 -18.46 -22.81
N ILE A 46 -1.97 -17.13 -23.03
CA ILE A 46 -2.85 -16.50 -24.02
C ILE A 46 -2.54 -17.02 -25.43
N VAL A 47 -1.26 -17.10 -25.81
CA VAL A 47 -0.83 -17.62 -27.11
C VAL A 47 -1.28 -19.08 -27.30
N LEU A 48 -1.08 -19.92 -26.28
CA LEU A 48 -1.54 -21.32 -26.31
C LEU A 48 -3.07 -21.41 -26.47
N LEU A 49 -3.83 -20.63 -25.70
CA LEU A 49 -5.29 -20.56 -25.80
C LEU A 49 -5.75 -20.20 -27.21
N ARG A 50 -5.04 -19.27 -27.86
CA ARG A 50 -5.34 -18.82 -29.22
C ARG A 50 -5.04 -19.88 -30.28
N ILE A 51 -3.97 -20.65 -30.10
CA ILE A 51 -3.64 -21.82 -30.93
C ILE A 51 -4.79 -22.83 -30.85
N PHE A 52 -5.24 -23.18 -29.63
CA PHE A 52 -6.39 -24.06 -29.44
C PHE A 52 -7.68 -23.52 -30.09
N LEU A 53 -7.97 -22.23 -29.93
CA LEU A 53 -9.11 -21.58 -30.57
C LEU A 53 -9.07 -21.69 -32.09
N THR A 54 -7.89 -21.54 -32.70
CA THR A 54 -7.72 -21.62 -34.16
C THR A 54 -7.95 -23.05 -34.66
N PHE A 55 -7.46 -24.06 -33.93
CA PHE A 55 -7.72 -25.47 -34.26
C PHE A 55 -9.21 -25.79 -34.29
N ILE A 56 -9.97 -25.26 -33.33
CA ILE A 56 -11.41 -25.56 -33.26
C ILE A 56 -12.27 -24.59 -34.08
N TRP A 57 -11.71 -23.48 -34.59
CA TRP A 57 -12.45 -22.35 -35.19
C TRP A 57 -13.41 -22.75 -36.32
N ASN A 58 -13.00 -23.71 -37.16
CA ASN A 58 -13.80 -24.14 -38.32
C ASN A 58 -14.84 -25.23 -37.98
N ASN A 59 -14.81 -25.80 -36.79
CA ASN A 59 -15.73 -26.88 -36.42
C ASN A 59 -17.12 -26.33 -36.06
N LYS A 60 -18.18 -26.87 -36.67
CA LYS A 60 -19.57 -26.38 -36.51
C LYS A 60 -20.36 -27.11 -35.41
N ASP A 61 -19.80 -28.17 -34.81
CA ASP A 61 -20.47 -28.94 -33.75
C ASP A 61 -20.87 -28.06 -32.55
N ILE A 62 -22.06 -28.28 -31.98
CA ILE A 62 -22.66 -27.52 -30.89
C ILE A 62 -21.75 -27.53 -29.65
N ARG A 63 -21.16 -28.70 -29.33
CA ARG A 63 -20.21 -28.83 -28.21
C ARG A 63 -18.95 -27.99 -28.44
N THR A 64 -18.44 -28.00 -29.67
CA THR A 64 -17.27 -27.21 -30.05
C THR A 64 -17.58 -25.71 -30.11
N GLN A 65 -18.80 -25.31 -30.47
CA GLN A 65 -19.24 -23.91 -30.37
C GLN A 65 -19.30 -23.42 -28.91
N GLY A 66 -19.76 -24.27 -27.98
CA GLY A 66 -19.70 -23.99 -26.55
C GLY A 66 -18.27 -23.80 -26.06
N LEU A 67 -17.36 -24.70 -26.45
CA LEU A 67 -15.94 -24.62 -26.11
C LEU A 67 -15.28 -23.34 -26.66
N LYS A 68 -15.58 -22.93 -27.90
CA LYS A 68 -15.09 -21.66 -28.46
C LYS A 68 -15.47 -20.46 -27.61
N LYS A 69 -16.75 -20.36 -27.23
CA LYS A 69 -17.25 -19.26 -26.40
C LYS A 69 -16.54 -19.25 -25.04
N PHE A 70 -16.36 -20.41 -24.43
CA PHE A 70 -15.66 -20.55 -23.15
C PHE A 70 -14.19 -20.10 -23.25
N LEU A 71 -13.45 -20.57 -24.26
CA LEU A 71 -12.05 -20.18 -24.48
C LEU A 71 -11.91 -18.68 -24.77
N LEU A 72 -12.83 -18.08 -25.52
CA LEU A 72 -12.84 -16.62 -25.74
C LEU A 72 -13.08 -15.83 -24.44
N ILE A 73 -13.97 -16.30 -23.56
CA ILE A 73 -14.21 -15.70 -22.24
C ILE A 73 -12.92 -15.74 -21.41
N ILE A 74 -12.21 -16.87 -21.39
CA ILE A 74 -10.94 -16.97 -20.68
C ILE A 74 -9.89 -16.05 -21.30
N GLU A 75 -9.75 -16.04 -22.62
CA GLU A 75 -8.80 -15.16 -23.32
C GLU A 75 -9.03 -13.70 -22.94
N ILE A 76 -10.27 -13.21 -23.01
CA ILE A 76 -10.63 -11.84 -22.62
C ILE A 76 -10.30 -11.57 -21.15
N TYR A 77 -10.61 -12.52 -20.24
CA TYR A 77 -10.26 -12.37 -18.83
C TYR A 77 -8.76 -12.21 -18.63
N LEU A 78 -7.93 -13.05 -19.27
CA LEU A 78 -6.47 -12.98 -19.13
C LEU A 78 -5.94 -11.65 -19.67
N PHE A 79 -6.45 -11.17 -20.81
CA PHE A 79 -6.11 -9.84 -21.31
C PHE A 79 -6.45 -8.75 -20.28
N LEU A 80 -7.68 -8.76 -19.76
CA LEU A 80 -8.09 -7.79 -18.74
C LEU A 80 -7.29 -7.92 -17.44
N LEU A 81 -6.86 -9.13 -17.07
CA LEU A 81 -6.02 -9.37 -15.90
C LEU A 81 -4.62 -8.76 -16.06
N ILE A 82 -4.05 -8.80 -17.27
CA ILE A 82 -2.73 -8.20 -17.54
C ILE A 82 -2.83 -6.67 -17.55
N PHE A 83 -3.84 -6.12 -18.23
CA PHE A 83 -3.88 -4.69 -18.54
C PHE A 83 -4.70 -3.85 -17.55
N LEU A 84 -5.81 -4.38 -17.03
CA LEU A 84 -6.75 -3.62 -16.22
C LEU A 84 -6.59 -3.89 -14.73
N GLN A 85 -6.37 -5.15 -14.32
CA GLN A 85 -6.26 -5.50 -12.91
C GLN A 85 -5.14 -4.75 -12.16
N PRO A 86 -3.95 -4.47 -12.72
CA PRO A 86 -2.90 -3.72 -12.00
C PRO A 86 -3.31 -2.29 -11.64
N THR A 87 -4.24 -1.71 -12.40
CA THR A 87 -4.76 -0.35 -12.14
C THR A 87 -5.86 -0.33 -11.07
N LEU A 88 -6.37 -1.50 -10.69
CA LEU A 88 -7.46 -1.66 -9.73
C LEU A 88 -6.92 -2.22 -8.42
N SER A 89 -7.49 -1.79 -7.29
CA SER A 89 -7.12 -2.36 -5.98
C SER A 89 -7.81 -3.70 -5.67
N LEU A 90 -8.13 -4.47 -6.71
CA LEU A 90 -8.75 -5.79 -6.62
C LEU A 90 -7.69 -6.88 -6.73
N SER A 91 -7.82 -7.97 -5.97
CA SER A 91 -7.04 -9.18 -6.19
C SER A 91 -7.44 -9.87 -7.50
N ALA A 92 -6.61 -10.76 -8.02
CA ALA A 92 -6.93 -11.51 -9.24
C ALA A 92 -8.25 -12.30 -9.13
N VAL A 93 -8.57 -12.82 -7.94
CA VAL A 93 -9.81 -13.53 -7.64
C VAL A 93 -11.00 -12.58 -7.58
N GLU A 94 -10.87 -11.45 -6.90
CA GLU A 94 -11.91 -10.41 -6.87
C GLU A 94 -12.20 -9.88 -8.28
N PHE A 95 -11.14 -9.71 -9.07
CA PHE A 95 -11.24 -9.31 -10.47
C PHE A 95 -11.93 -10.37 -11.34
N LEU A 96 -11.67 -11.65 -11.11
CA LEU A 96 -12.40 -12.75 -11.77
C LEU A 96 -13.89 -12.71 -11.41
N VAL A 97 -14.23 -12.50 -10.15
CA VAL A 97 -15.61 -12.39 -9.70
C VAL A 97 -16.29 -11.16 -10.34
N ALA A 98 -15.59 -10.03 -10.48
CA ALA A 98 -16.07 -8.84 -11.19
C ALA A 98 -16.36 -9.14 -12.66
N TYR A 99 -15.41 -9.81 -13.31
CA TYR A 99 -15.49 -10.18 -14.71
C TYR A 99 -16.68 -11.11 -14.96
N LEU A 100 -16.82 -12.18 -14.17
CA LEU A 100 -17.94 -13.12 -14.29
C LEU A 100 -19.28 -12.45 -14.02
N ALA A 101 -19.37 -11.53 -13.05
CA ALA A 101 -20.58 -10.76 -12.81
C ALA A 101 -20.93 -9.84 -13.98
N THR A 102 -19.94 -9.22 -14.62
CA THR A 102 -20.13 -8.38 -15.81
C THR A 102 -20.61 -9.21 -17.00
N VAL A 103 -19.97 -10.35 -17.26
CA VAL A 103 -20.37 -11.29 -18.33
C VAL A 103 -21.79 -11.82 -18.06
N GLY A 104 -22.10 -12.18 -16.82
CA GLY A 104 -23.42 -12.64 -16.40
C GLY A 104 -24.50 -11.57 -16.61
N LEU A 105 -24.20 -10.31 -16.28
CA LEU A 105 -25.10 -9.18 -16.48
C LEU A 105 -25.38 -8.92 -17.96
N VAL A 106 -24.33 -8.89 -18.80
CA VAL A 106 -24.46 -8.76 -20.26
C VAL A 106 -25.28 -9.91 -20.84
N TYR A 107 -25.05 -11.14 -20.36
CA TYR A 107 -25.83 -12.31 -20.78
C TYR A 107 -27.32 -12.16 -20.44
N GLU A 108 -27.67 -11.77 -19.21
CA GLU A 108 -29.07 -11.57 -18.82
C GLU A 108 -29.73 -10.39 -19.56
N MET A 109 -28.96 -9.38 -19.96
CA MET A 109 -29.48 -8.27 -20.78
C MET A 109 -29.80 -8.73 -22.22
N LEU A 110 -28.90 -9.48 -22.84
CA LEU A 110 -29.03 -9.91 -24.24
C LEU A 110 -29.96 -11.11 -24.44
N PHE A 111 -30.04 -12.02 -23.47
CA PHE A 111 -30.85 -13.24 -23.57
C PHE A 111 -32.06 -13.16 -22.63
N PRO A 112 -33.27 -12.86 -23.16
CA PRO A 112 -34.47 -12.80 -22.35
C PRO A 112 -34.83 -14.19 -21.82
N ARG A 113 -34.98 -14.31 -20.49
CA ARG A 113 -35.54 -15.50 -19.84
C ARG A 113 -37.07 -15.48 -19.91
N TYR A 114 -37.66 -16.67 -20.06
CA TYR A 114 -39.10 -16.87 -20.04
C TYR A 114 -39.72 -16.49 -18.68
N GLU A 115 -39.06 -16.83 -17.58
CA GLU A 115 -39.48 -16.46 -16.23
C GLU A 115 -38.90 -15.10 -15.80
N ARG A 116 -39.75 -14.06 -15.77
CA ARG A 116 -39.36 -12.68 -15.43
C ARG A 116 -38.75 -12.55 -14.02
N TRP A 117 -39.27 -13.27 -13.04
CA TRP A 117 -38.75 -13.23 -11.66
C TRP A 117 -37.32 -13.75 -11.53
N LYS A 118 -36.99 -14.86 -12.23
CA LYS A 118 -35.62 -15.40 -12.26
C LYS A 118 -34.65 -14.41 -12.93
N LYS A 119 -35.10 -13.70 -13.96
CA LYS A 119 -34.30 -12.63 -14.60
C LYS A 119 -34.01 -11.50 -13.62
N ILE A 120 -35.04 -10.96 -12.96
CA ILE A 120 -34.90 -9.82 -12.03
C ILE A 120 -33.97 -10.17 -10.86
N THR A 121 -34.14 -11.36 -10.28
CA THR A 121 -33.31 -11.83 -9.15
C THR A 121 -31.85 -11.99 -9.55
N LEU A 122 -31.56 -12.61 -10.70
CA LEU A 122 -30.18 -12.78 -11.18
C LEU A 122 -29.53 -11.45 -11.58
N THR A 123 -30.24 -10.58 -12.30
CA THR A 123 -29.73 -9.25 -12.65
C THR A 123 -29.44 -8.44 -11.39
N SER A 124 -30.35 -8.45 -10.40
CA SER A 124 -30.15 -7.75 -9.12
C SER A 124 -28.94 -8.30 -8.37
N PHE A 125 -28.75 -9.63 -8.37
CA PHE A 125 -27.58 -10.27 -7.77
C PHE A 125 -26.27 -9.82 -8.42
N TYR A 126 -26.17 -9.84 -9.75
CA TYR A 126 -24.96 -9.39 -10.45
C TYR A 126 -24.67 -7.90 -10.22
N VAL A 127 -25.70 -7.05 -10.22
CA VAL A 127 -25.55 -5.61 -9.92
C VAL A 127 -25.04 -5.41 -8.49
N PHE A 128 -25.62 -6.11 -7.52
CA PHE A 128 -25.18 -6.02 -6.12
C PHE A 128 -23.71 -6.47 -5.96
N LEU A 129 -23.34 -7.56 -6.62
CA LEU A 129 -21.99 -8.10 -6.59
C LEU A 129 -20.98 -7.12 -7.23
N LEU A 130 -21.33 -6.46 -8.34
CA LEU A 130 -20.50 -5.41 -8.94
C LEU A 130 -20.36 -4.20 -8.03
N LEU A 131 -21.46 -3.72 -7.41
CA LEU A 131 -21.41 -2.60 -6.46
C LEU A 131 -20.52 -2.95 -5.25
N PHE A 132 -20.60 -4.19 -4.77
CA PHE A 132 -19.74 -4.67 -3.70
C PHE A 132 -18.26 -4.64 -4.10
N LEU A 133 -17.90 -5.14 -5.28
CA LEU A 133 -16.51 -5.10 -5.75
C LEU A 133 -16.01 -3.68 -6.04
N ILE A 134 -16.86 -2.80 -6.56
CA ILE A 134 -16.54 -1.37 -6.69
C ILE A 134 -16.25 -0.78 -5.30
N SER A 135 -17.04 -1.12 -4.29
CA SER A 135 -16.80 -0.62 -2.93
C SER A 135 -15.47 -1.12 -2.35
N ILE A 136 -15.09 -2.38 -2.60
CA ILE A 136 -13.77 -2.92 -2.24
C ILE A 136 -12.67 -2.13 -2.97
N CYS A 137 -12.81 -1.94 -4.28
CA CYS A 137 -11.84 -1.22 -5.10
C CYS A 137 -11.66 0.26 -4.68
N LEU A 138 -12.67 0.86 -4.04
CA LEU A 138 -12.60 2.24 -3.55
C LEU A 138 -12.02 2.30 -2.14
N PHE A 139 -12.40 1.38 -1.26
CA PHE A 139 -12.18 1.48 0.18
C PHE A 139 -11.11 0.54 0.75
N VAL A 140 -10.61 -0.43 0.00
CA VAL A 140 -9.64 -1.42 0.48
C VAL A 140 -8.34 -1.37 -0.33
N PRO A 141 -7.52 -0.30 -0.19
CA PRO A 141 -6.23 -0.21 -0.88
C PRO A 141 -5.10 -1.00 -0.19
N TYR A 142 -5.34 -1.56 1.00
CA TYR A 142 -4.30 -2.11 1.89
C TYR A 142 -3.81 -3.48 1.42
N ARG A 143 -2.91 -3.49 0.43
CA ARG A 143 -2.31 -4.73 -0.12
C ARG A 143 -0.88 -4.96 0.31
N GLN A 144 -0.16 -3.90 0.66
CA GLN A 144 1.20 -3.98 1.18
C GLN A 144 1.31 -3.17 2.46
N GLY A 145 1.96 -3.75 3.47
CA GLY A 145 2.29 -3.08 4.73
C GLY A 145 3.20 -1.89 4.52
N PHE A 146 3.15 -0.95 5.47
CA PHE A 146 4.19 0.05 5.59
C PHE A 146 5.47 -0.65 6.06
N ASP A 147 6.42 -0.89 5.15
CA ASP A 147 7.75 -1.37 5.52
C ASP A 147 8.61 -0.19 5.96
N GLU A 148 8.94 -0.14 7.25
CA GLU A 148 9.76 0.94 7.76
C GLU A 148 11.17 0.92 7.16
N ASN A 149 11.66 -0.25 6.74
CA ASN A 149 12.98 -0.38 6.13
C ASN A 149 13.07 0.31 4.76
N THR A 150 12.00 0.30 3.96
CA THR A 150 12.00 1.02 2.68
C THR A 150 12.08 2.52 2.90
N PHE A 151 11.42 3.03 3.95
CA PHE A 151 11.57 4.43 4.37
C PHE A 151 13.00 4.71 4.84
N TYR A 152 13.55 3.88 5.75
CA TYR A 152 14.91 4.05 6.25
C TYR A 152 15.96 4.00 5.15
N ASN A 153 15.74 3.22 4.08
CA ASN A 153 16.65 3.15 2.93
C ASN A 153 16.65 4.42 2.07
N GLN A 154 15.63 5.26 2.18
CA GLN A 154 15.53 6.52 1.45
C GLN A 154 16.01 7.72 2.28
N GLU A 155 15.96 7.62 3.61
CA GLU A 155 16.46 8.69 4.50
C GLU A 155 18.01 8.69 4.58
N GLU A 156 18.57 9.88 4.76
CA GLU A 156 20.02 10.08 4.86
C GLU A 156 20.44 10.31 6.31
N TYR A 157 21.67 9.93 6.66
CA TYR A 157 22.27 10.40 7.90
C TYR A 157 22.55 11.89 7.78
N THR A 158 22.11 12.67 8.76
CA THR A 158 22.26 14.13 8.71
C THR A 158 22.91 14.66 9.97
N LEU A 159 23.99 15.43 9.82
CA LEU A 159 24.60 16.22 10.87
C LEU A 159 24.09 17.66 10.80
N PHE A 160 23.41 18.11 11.84
CA PHE A 160 22.94 19.48 12.00
C PHE A 160 23.86 20.25 12.92
N SER A 161 24.20 21.49 12.55
CA SER A 161 24.93 22.42 13.40
C SER A 161 24.01 23.54 13.87
N PHE A 162 23.80 23.66 15.17
CA PHE A 162 22.89 24.65 15.75
C PHE A 162 23.59 25.96 16.13
N PHE A 163 24.56 26.41 15.33
CA PHE A 163 25.24 27.69 15.51
C PHE A 163 25.49 28.37 14.16
N SER A 164 25.33 29.69 14.12
CA SER A 164 25.27 30.48 12.89
C SER A 164 26.62 30.73 12.22
N SER A 165 27.74 30.50 12.90
CA SER A 165 29.10 30.50 12.32
C SER A 165 30.10 29.95 13.35
N PRO A 166 31.16 29.24 12.94
CA PRO A 166 32.28 28.94 13.82
C PRO A 166 32.86 30.28 14.29
N SER A 167 32.74 30.57 15.58
CA SER A 167 33.36 31.76 16.15
C SER A 167 34.86 31.54 16.27
N TYR A 168 35.61 32.62 16.44
CA TYR A 168 37.05 32.57 16.75
C TYR A 168 37.42 31.67 17.96
N TYR A 169 36.43 31.32 18.77
CA TYR A 169 36.57 30.53 19.99
C TYR A 169 36.19 29.05 19.80
N ASP A 170 35.81 28.66 18.58
CA ASP A 170 35.38 27.30 18.24
C ASP A 170 36.49 26.56 17.48
N THR A 171 36.84 25.37 17.97
CA THR A 171 37.64 24.39 17.23
C THR A 171 36.74 23.22 16.90
N VAL A 172 36.38 23.11 15.62
CA VAL A 172 35.60 21.98 15.10
C VAL A 172 36.46 21.24 14.09
N GLN A 173 36.67 19.96 14.33
CA GLN A 173 37.29 19.06 13.35
C GLN A 173 36.32 17.93 13.06
N PHE A 174 35.89 17.84 11.80
CA PHE A 174 35.06 16.74 11.33
C PHE A 174 35.81 16.00 10.24
N SER A 175 35.93 14.68 10.39
CA SER A 175 36.71 13.86 9.47
C SER A 175 36.07 12.50 9.21
N VAL A 176 36.39 11.94 8.06
CA VAL A 176 35.91 10.63 7.61
C VAL A 176 37.06 9.66 7.37
N GLY A 177 36.85 8.39 7.73
CA GLY A 177 37.77 7.30 7.46
C GLY A 177 39.03 7.26 8.32
N ILE A 178 39.89 6.29 8.02
CA ILE A 178 41.24 6.16 8.57
C ILE A 178 42.17 5.93 7.37
N PRO A 179 43.07 6.88 7.02
CA PRO A 179 43.36 8.15 7.72
C PRO A 179 42.23 9.20 7.59
N PRO A 180 42.12 10.14 8.55
CA PRO A 180 41.04 11.11 8.60
C PRO A 180 41.16 12.15 7.49
N VAL A 181 40.14 12.25 6.63
CA VAL A 181 39.99 13.34 5.67
C VAL A 181 39.06 14.40 6.25
N SER A 182 39.54 15.63 6.43
CA SER A 182 38.74 16.73 6.97
C SER A 182 37.61 17.13 6.01
N LEU A 183 36.39 17.24 6.54
CA LEU A 183 35.21 17.69 5.82
C LEU A 183 34.87 19.14 6.19
N PRO A 184 34.54 20.01 5.22
CA PRO A 184 34.14 21.38 5.53
C PRO A 184 32.77 21.39 6.22
N LEU A 185 32.72 21.93 7.43
CA LEU A 185 31.48 22.27 8.13
C LEU A 185 31.15 23.75 7.87
N GLY A 186 30.57 24.01 6.69
CA GLY A 186 30.18 25.36 6.26
C GLY A 186 28.66 25.60 6.28
N GLU A 187 27.86 24.54 6.42
CA GLU A 187 26.41 24.58 6.28
C GLU A 187 25.72 24.13 7.57
N ALA A 188 24.52 24.67 7.82
CA ALA A 188 23.69 24.30 8.97
C ALA A 188 23.30 22.80 8.99
N LYS A 189 23.40 22.13 7.84
CA LYS A 189 23.04 20.75 7.59
C LYS A 189 24.10 20.10 6.71
N THR A 190 24.59 18.92 7.08
CA THR A 190 25.54 18.13 6.29
C THR A 190 25.05 16.69 6.18
N THR A 191 24.86 16.21 4.96
CA THR A 191 24.53 14.80 4.69
C THR A 191 25.77 13.91 4.85
N LEU A 192 25.60 12.76 5.48
CA LEU A 192 26.64 11.76 5.68
C LEU A 192 26.36 10.50 4.86
N GLU A 193 27.42 9.89 4.35
CA GLU A 193 27.37 8.61 3.64
C GLU A 193 27.12 7.45 4.62
N ARG A 194 26.50 6.39 4.11
CA ARG A 194 26.29 5.15 4.85
C ARG A 194 27.56 4.32 4.90
N GLU A 195 27.64 3.44 5.89
CA GLU A 195 28.74 2.48 6.07
C GLU A 195 30.12 3.13 6.20
N LYS A 196 30.15 4.34 6.77
CA LYS A 196 31.38 5.11 6.98
C LYS A 196 31.61 5.45 8.44
N LYS A 197 32.89 5.58 8.78
CA LYS A 197 33.34 6.00 10.11
C LYS A 197 33.66 7.48 10.09
N TYR A 198 33.11 8.20 11.06
CA TYR A 198 33.27 9.62 11.24
C TYR A 198 33.88 9.91 12.60
N HIS A 199 34.64 11.00 12.65
CA HIS A 199 35.19 11.56 13.88
C HIS A 199 34.85 13.04 13.94
N LEU A 200 34.26 13.45 15.06
CA LEU A 200 33.93 14.83 15.37
C LEU A 200 34.63 15.23 16.68
N LEU A 201 35.48 16.25 16.60
CA LEU A 201 36.01 16.96 17.76
C LEU A 201 35.41 18.36 17.79
N PHE A 202 34.80 18.70 18.93
CA PHE A 202 34.19 20.00 19.14
C PHE A 202 34.65 20.59 20.47
N SER A 203 35.43 21.66 20.39
CA SER A 203 35.85 22.46 21.54
C SER A 203 35.41 23.91 21.33
N SER A 204 34.85 24.53 22.36
CA SER A 204 34.43 25.93 22.35
C SER A 204 34.72 26.58 23.69
N GLN A 205 35.32 27.77 23.70
CA GLN A 205 35.43 28.57 24.92
C GLN A 205 34.10 29.23 25.32
N LYS A 206 33.14 29.31 24.40
CA LYS A 206 31.77 29.77 24.66
C LYS A 206 30.87 28.56 24.93
N LEU A 207 30.54 28.34 26.20
CA LEU A 207 29.53 27.37 26.63
C LEU A 207 28.16 28.04 26.58
N GLY A 208 27.27 27.57 25.71
CA GLY A 208 25.92 28.09 25.59
C GLY A 208 24.95 26.99 25.14
N PRO A 209 23.64 27.13 25.43
CA PRO A 209 22.63 26.13 25.08
C PRO A 209 22.44 25.98 23.56
N ASP A 210 22.82 26.99 22.78
CA ASP A 210 22.65 27.04 21.32
C ASP A 210 23.97 26.73 20.58
N ARG A 211 24.82 25.89 21.16
CA ARG A 211 26.11 25.51 20.56
C ARG A 211 26.30 24.02 20.65
N PHE A 212 25.68 23.31 19.73
CA PHE A 212 25.74 21.85 19.68
C PHE A 212 25.60 21.34 18.26
N PHE A 213 26.01 20.10 18.08
CA PHE A 213 25.72 19.30 16.90
C PHE A 213 24.66 18.25 17.22
N VAL A 214 23.87 17.91 16.22
CA VAL A 214 22.92 16.79 16.30
C VAL A 214 23.12 15.92 15.09
N LEU A 215 23.44 14.66 15.32
CA LEU A 215 23.40 13.64 14.28
C LEU A 215 22.04 12.95 14.33
N GLU A 216 21.29 13.01 13.24
CA GLU A 216 20.03 12.30 13.01
C GLU A 216 20.30 11.04 12.16
N SER A 217 19.85 9.87 12.63
CA SER A 217 19.90 8.61 11.88
C SER A 217 18.67 8.42 10.99
N PRO A 218 18.73 7.56 9.96
CA PRO A 218 17.57 7.17 9.17
C PRO A 218 16.42 6.60 10.00
N GLN A 219 16.69 6.02 11.18
CA GLN A 219 15.67 5.52 12.11
C GLN A 219 15.02 6.61 12.97
N GLY A 220 15.56 7.83 12.96
CA GLY A 220 15.13 8.93 13.84
C GLY A 220 15.75 8.82 15.23
N GLU A 221 16.96 8.27 15.32
CA GLU A 221 17.80 8.36 16.51
C GLU A 221 18.61 9.66 16.46
N TYR A 222 18.84 10.25 17.63
CA TYR A 222 19.54 11.52 17.75
C TYR A 222 20.76 11.38 18.65
N LEU A 223 21.90 11.84 18.17
CA LEU A 223 23.11 11.98 18.97
C LEU A 223 23.44 13.48 19.11
N LEU A 224 23.20 14.00 20.30
CA LEU A 224 23.49 15.38 20.68
C LEU A 224 24.94 15.48 21.17
N ILE A 225 25.71 16.39 20.57
CA ILE A 225 27.13 16.58 20.86
C ILE A 225 27.34 18.03 21.30
N LEU A 226 27.62 18.22 22.60
CA LEU A 226 27.86 19.53 23.20
C LEU A 226 29.35 19.90 23.10
N PRO A 227 29.73 21.17 23.37
CA PRO A 227 31.13 21.57 23.33
C PRO A 227 32.00 20.82 24.34
N GLN A 228 33.30 20.78 24.08
CA GLN A 228 34.28 19.99 24.83
C GLN A 228 34.05 18.47 24.71
N SER A 229 33.65 18.03 23.52
CA SER A 229 33.38 16.61 23.24
C SER A 229 34.18 16.09 22.06
N GLN A 230 34.53 14.82 22.13
CA GLN A 230 35.15 14.06 21.05
C GLN A 230 34.35 12.77 20.83
N VAL A 231 33.86 12.59 19.61
CA VAL A 231 33.02 11.45 19.24
C VAL A 231 33.57 10.77 18.00
N SER A 232 33.62 9.45 18.03
CA SER A 232 33.79 8.63 16.83
C SER A 232 32.57 7.73 16.68
N PHE A 233 31.95 7.77 15.51
CA PHE A 233 30.75 7.00 15.22
C PHE A 233 30.82 6.37 13.84
N ALA A 234 30.12 5.26 13.64
CA ALA A 234 29.92 4.65 12.34
C ALA A 234 28.44 4.79 11.93
N THR A 235 28.20 5.15 10.68
CA THR A 235 26.88 5.08 10.06
C THR A 235 26.66 3.65 9.60
N GLU A 236 25.87 2.86 10.32
CA GLU A 236 25.55 1.50 9.88
C GLU A 236 24.35 1.54 8.91
N LYS A 237 23.71 0.40 8.63
CA LYS A 237 22.63 0.34 7.64
C LYS A 237 21.54 1.38 7.89
N ASN A 238 21.02 1.44 9.13
CA ASN A 238 19.91 2.31 9.53
C ASN A 238 20.08 2.99 10.92
N HIS A 239 21.15 2.70 11.67
CA HIS A 239 21.37 3.20 13.04
C HIS A 239 22.80 3.73 13.24
N ILE A 240 23.00 4.50 14.31
CA ILE A 240 24.31 5.06 14.66
C ILE A 240 25.04 4.13 15.63
N SER A 241 26.27 3.73 15.28
CA SER A 241 27.14 2.93 16.14
C SER A 241 28.23 3.80 16.76
N LEU A 242 28.16 4.02 18.07
CA LEU A 242 29.14 4.81 18.83
C LEU A 242 30.40 3.99 19.08
N LEU A 243 31.53 4.43 18.52
CA LEU A 243 32.83 3.77 18.68
C LEU A 243 33.65 4.37 19.84
N LYS A 244 33.62 5.69 19.99
CA LYS A 244 34.30 6.42 21.06
C LYS A 244 33.47 7.63 21.47
N GLN A 245 33.37 7.85 22.78
CA GLN A 245 32.68 9.00 23.36
C GLN A 245 33.51 9.57 24.51
N GLU A 246 33.93 10.82 24.38
CA GLU A 246 34.55 11.62 25.44
C GLU A 246 33.83 12.98 25.51
N GLY A 247 33.66 13.51 26.72
CA GLY A 247 32.95 14.76 26.95
C GLY A 247 31.44 14.59 27.08
N ASN A 248 30.68 15.61 26.69
CA ASN A 248 29.24 15.74 27.00
C ASN A 248 28.38 15.42 25.76
N VAL A 249 28.01 14.15 25.66
CA VAL A 249 27.33 13.58 24.49
C VAL A 249 26.12 12.78 24.98
N HIS A 250 24.97 13.02 24.36
CA HIS A 250 23.71 12.39 24.75
C HIS A 250 23.09 11.66 23.56
N TYR A 251 22.73 10.41 23.77
CA TYR A 251 22.04 9.58 22.79
C TYR A 251 20.55 9.48 23.12
N PHE A 252 19.71 9.72 22.12
CA PHE A 252 18.26 9.62 22.23
C PHE A 252 17.74 8.67 21.15
N GLY A 253 17.23 7.51 21.57
CA GLY A 253 16.50 6.62 20.67
C GLY A 253 15.17 7.24 20.22
N PHE A 254 14.59 6.66 19.16
CA PHE A 254 13.35 7.15 18.53
C PHE A 254 12.18 7.40 19.52
N GLU A 255 12.00 6.50 20.49
CA GLU A 255 10.92 6.58 21.49
C GLU A 255 11.29 7.39 22.75
N ALA A 256 12.54 7.83 22.89
CA ALA A 256 12.98 8.54 24.07
C ALA A 256 12.39 9.96 24.13
N SER A 257 12.22 10.46 25.36
CA SER A 257 11.99 11.87 25.61
C SER A 257 13.23 12.64 25.19
N ILE A 258 13.09 13.50 24.18
CA ILE A 258 14.14 14.39 23.70
C ILE A 258 13.98 15.79 24.29
N PRO A 259 15.09 16.52 24.47
CA PRO A 259 15.05 17.90 24.97
C PRO A 259 14.34 18.84 23.97
N GLU A 260 13.82 19.97 24.50
CA GLU A 260 12.94 20.89 23.75
C GLU A 260 13.58 21.45 22.48
N ASN A 261 14.89 21.69 22.51
CA ASN A 261 15.68 22.15 21.37
C ASN A 261 15.73 21.14 20.19
N LEU A 262 15.35 19.88 20.39
CA LEU A 262 15.28 18.85 19.35
C LEU A 262 13.85 18.51 18.91
N LEU A 263 12.83 19.10 19.55
CA LEU A 263 11.42 18.78 19.25
C LEU A 263 11.04 19.09 17.79
N GLU A 264 11.59 20.15 17.22
CA GLU A 264 11.35 20.53 15.83
C GLU A 264 11.89 19.46 14.86
N LEU A 265 13.10 18.95 15.10
CA LEU A 265 13.69 17.87 14.30
C LEU A 265 12.83 16.60 14.36
N LYS A 266 12.43 16.18 15.56
CA LYS A 266 11.56 15.00 15.74
C LYS A 266 10.19 15.18 15.08
N THR A 267 9.61 16.38 15.18
CA THR A 267 8.34 16.70 14.53
C THR A 267 8.49 16.64 13.01
N SER A 268 9.55 17.26 12.47
CA SER A 268 9.86 17.21 11.04
C SER A 268 10.07 15.78 10.53
N TYR A 269 10.84 14.96 11.25
CA TYR A 269 11.03 13.55 10.91
C TYR A 269 9.72 12.77 10.94
N GLY A 270 8.90 12.97 11.98
CA GLY A 270 7.58 12.36 12.08
C GLY A 270 6.64 12.76 10.93
N GLU A 271 6.69 14.01 10.50
CA GLU A 271 5.94 14.50 9.33
C GLU A 271 6.44 13.89 8.02
N ARG A 272 7.77 13.77 7.82
CA ARG A 272 8.35 13.08 6.65
C ARG A 272 7.91 11.62 6.61
N LYS A 273 8.04 10.89 7.72
CA LYS A 273 7.61 9.48 7.84
C LYS A 273 6.11 9.33 7.58
N LYS A 274 5.28 10.19 8.16
CA LYS A 274 3.83 10.21 7.92
C LYS A 274 3.50 10.49 6.46
N LYS A 275 4.15 11.47 5.84
CA LYS A 275 3.92 11.83 4.43
C LYS A 275 4.28 10.66 3.50
N TYR A 276 5.40 9.98 3.77
CA TYR A 276 5.82 8.80 3.03
C TYR A 276 4.86 7.61 3.25
N ALA A 277 4.44 7.33 4.49
CA ALA A 277 3.45 6.28 4.75
C ALA A 277 2.13 6.56 4.02
N LEU A 278 1.66 7.80 4.00
CA LEU A 278 0.43 8.17 3.28
C LEU A 278 0.63 8.13 1.76
N SER A 279 1.81 8.43 1.22
CA SER A 279 2.04 8.41 -0.24
C SER A 279 1.87 7.04 -0.87
N LEU A 280 2.02 5.96 -0.09
CA LEU A 280 1.76 4.58 -0.52
C LEU A 280 0.27 4.28 -0.75
N LEU A 281 -0.64 5.12 -0.24
CA LEU A 281 -2.08 4.94 -0.40
C LEU A 281 -2.59 5.73 -1.61
N PRO A 282 -3.73 5.36 -2.22
CA PRO A 282 -4.32 6.14 -3.31
C PRO A 282 -4.63 7.59 -2.91
N LEU A 283 -4.46 8.54 -3.83
CA LEU A 283 -4.66 9.99 -3.62
C LEU A 283 -5.94 10.35 -2.85
N ARG A 284 -7.05 9.66 -3.13
CA ARG A 284 -8.34 9.84 -2.46
C ARG A 284 -8.33 9.61 -0.95
N ILE A 285 -7.40 8.78 -0.45
CA ILE A 285 -7.20 8.47 0.97
C ILE A 285 -6.11 9.35 1.57
N GLN A 286 -5.08 9.74 0.79
CA GLN A 286 -3.97 10.56 1.30
C GLN A 286 -4.44 11.87 1.93
N SER A 287 -5.34 12.60 1.24
CA SER A 287 -5.68 13.99 1.58
C SER A 287 -6.94 14.14 2.44
N ASN A 288 -7.77 13.09 2.57
CA ASN A 288 -9.08 13.22 3.19
C ASN A 288 -9.25 12.33 4.44
N PRO A 289 -9.24 12.92 5.65
CA PRO A 289 -9.39 12.20 6.92
C PRO A 289 -10.68 11.37 7.03
N LYS A 290 -11.78 11.83 6.42
CA LYS A 290 -13.05 11.10 6.43
C LYS A 290 -12.95 9.81 5.61
N PHE A 291 -12.31 9.88 4.43
CA PHE A 291 -12.06 8.70 3.60
C PHE A 291 -11.05 7.75 4.25
N GLN A 292 -10.02 8.24 4.93
CA GLN A 292 -9.11 7.40 5.71
C GLN A 292 -9.88 6.59 6.77
N LYS A 293 -10.72 7.27 7.56
CA LYS A 293 -11.52 6.61 8.61
C LYS A 293 -12.50 5.60 8.04
N LEU A 294 -13.20 5.96 6.96
CA LEU A 294 -14.18 5.08 6.33
C LEU A 294 -13.50 3.86 5.68
N SER A 295 -12.41 4.06 4.93
CA SER A 295 -11.60 3.00 4.35
C SER A 295 -11.06 2.04 5.41
N PHE A 296 -10.50 2.57 6.50
CA PHE A 296 -10.01 1.77 7.62
C PHE A 296 -11.13 0.94 8.25
N THR A 297 -12.24 1.59 8.63
CA THR A 297 -13.38 0.93 9.29
C THR A 297 -14.00 -0.14 8.39
N TYR A 298 -14.15 0.17 7.09
CA TYR A 298 -14.69 -0.77 6.11
C TYR A 298 -13.77 -1.98 5.91
N THR A 299 -12.46 -1.77 5.87
CA THR A 299 -11.48 -2.87 5.77
C THR A 299 -11.51 -3.75 7.02
N GLN A 300 -11.58 -3.18 8.22
CA GLN A 300 -11.72 -3.94 9.47
C GLN A 300 -13.04 -4.74 9.50
N PHE A 301 -14.13 -4.13 9.05
CA PHE A 301 -15.43 -4.80 8.94
C PHE A 301 -15.39 -5.99 7.96
N LEU A 302 -14.78 -5.82 6.78
CA LEU A 302 -14.60 -6.90 5.83
C LEU A 302 -13.71 -8.02 6.39
N GLY A 303 -12.61 -7.69 7.08
CA GLY A 303 -11.76 -8.68 7.75
C GLY A 303 -12.51 -9.50 8.81
N ARG A 304 -13.56 -8.93 9.43
CA ARG A 304 -14.40 -9.65 10.39
C ARG A 304 -15.43 -10.56 9.72
N ILE A 305 -16.08 -10.10 8.64
CA ILE A 305 -17.15 -10.86 7.97
C ILE A 305 -16.59 -11.92 7.02
N PHE A 306 -15.50 -11.60 6.34
CA PHE A 306 -14.85 -12.44 5.34
C PHE A 306 -13.36 -12.64 5.69
N PRO A 307 -13.05 -13.28 6.83
CA PRO A 307 -11.68 -13.39 7.34
C PRO A 307 -10.73 -14.06 6.35
N PHE A 308 -11.20 -15.11 5.66
CA PHE A 308 -10.41 -15.82 4.66
C PHE A 308 -9.92 -14.94 3.49
N TRP A 309 -10.58 -13.82 3.22
CA TRP A 309 -10.27 -12.96 2.06
C TRP A 309 -9.66 -11.61 2.46
N TYR A 310 -9.95 -11.10 3.67
CA TYR A 310 -9.59 -9.72 4.07
C TYR A 310 -8.92 -9.60 5.43
N GLU A 311 -8.65 -10.68 6.16
CA GLU A 311 -7.95 -10.60 7.46
C GLU A 311 -6.56 -9.98 7.30
N GLU A 312 -5.83 -10.38 6.25
CA GLU A 312 -4.51 -9.82 5.94
C GLU A 312 -4.59 -8.32 5.63
N ASN A 313 -5.52 -7.90 4.78
CA ASN A 313 -5.75 -6.48 4.49
C ASN A 313 -6.08 -5.68 5.76
N ALA A 314 -6.84 -6.27 6.70
CA ALA A 314 -7.15 -5.64 7.98
C ALA A 314 -5.91 -5.50 8.88
N LYS A 315 -5.02 -6.50 8.90
CA LYS A 315 -3.72 -6.41 9.59
C LYS A 315 -2.82 -5.35 8.97
N ILE A 316 -2.75 -5.31 7.64
CA ILE A 316 -2.00 -4.29 6.89
C ILE A 316 -2.56 -2.89 7.19
N ALA A 317 -3.87 -2.70 7.18
CA ALA A 317 -4.48 -1.40 7.49
C ALA A 317 -4.09 -0.88 8.89
N GLN A 318 -3.81 -1.77 9.86
CA GLN A 318 -3.35 -1.38 11.20
C GLN A 318 -1.95 -0.76 11.19
N THR A 319 -1.07 -1.14 10.27
CA THR A 319 0.28 -0.55 10.17
C THR A 319 0.22 0.93 9.76
N PHE A 320 -0.82 1.33 9.04
CA PHE A 320 -1.04 2.72 8.61
C PHE A 320 -1.74 3.58 9.67
N LEU A 321 -2.35 2.95 10.69
CA LEU A 321 -3.16 3.64 11.70
C LEU A 321 -2.43 4.80 12.38
N PRO A 322 -1.16 4.69 12.81
CA PRO A 322 -0.44 5.79 13.46
C PRO A 322 -0.33 7.05 12.59
N TYR A 323 -0.28 6.87 11.27
CA TYR A 323 -0.04 7.95 10.31
C TYR A 323 -1.32 8.66 9.84
N PHE A 324 -2.51 8.13 10.14
CA PHE A 324 -3.76 8.79 9.77
C PHE A 324 -4.02 10.08 10.56
N HIS A 325 -4.79 10.99 9.99
CA HIS A 325 -5.11 12.25 10.67
C HIS A 325 -6.01 12.10 11.89
N PHE A 326 -6.76 10.99 11.98
CA PHE A 326 -7.64 10.68 13.10
C PHE A 326 -6.98 9.79 14.16
N SER A 327 -5.69 9.49 14.01
CA SER A 327 -4.93 8.58 14.90
C SER A 327 -4.66 9.15 16.30
N SER A 328 -5.24 10.30 16.63
CA SER A 328 -5.17 10.95 17.95
C SER A 328 -5.94 10.14 19.02
N ILE A 329 -5.64 8.86 19.17
CA ILE A 329 -6.08 8.01 20.28
C ILE A 329 -4.91 7.08 20.61
N LYS A 330 -4.32 7.38 21.77
CA LYS A 330 -3.27 6.66 22.50
C LYS A 330 -3.15 5.17 22.16
N ASN A 331 -1.92 4.73 21.92
CA ASN A 331 -1.49 3.34 22.10
C ASN A 331 -2.04 2.75 23.42
N THR A 332 -2.37 1.45 23.38
CA THR A 332 -2.94 0.57 24.43
C THR A 332 -4.47 0.63 24.57
N ARG A 333 -5.26 -0.46 24.59
CA ARG A 333 -4.99 -1.90 24.75
C ARG A 333 -6.29 -2.69 24.46
N LYS A 334 -6.10 -3.96 24.06
CA LYS A 334 -7.00 -5.12 24.19
C LYS A 334 -8.21 -5.23 23.23
N PHE A 335 -8.06 -6.20 22.32
CA PHE A 335 -9.05 -7.17 21.83
C PHE A 335 -9.90 -7.81 22.97
N VAL A 336 -10.52 -7.01 23.84
CA VAL A 336 -11.43 -7.46 24.90
C VAL A 336 -12.61 -6.49 24.93
N SER A 337 -13.53 -6.63 23.96
CA SER A 337 -14.94 -6.23 24.15
C SER A 337 -15.89 -6.76 23.09
N ASP A 338 -15.46 -7.66 22.19
CA ASP A 338 -16.39 -8.29 21.24
C ASP A 338 -17.48 -9.11 21.96
N GLU A 339 -17.23 -9.64 23.17
CA GLU A 339 -18.28 -10.26 23.99
C GLU A 339 -19.32 -9.27 24.56
N VAL A 340 -18.94 -8.02 24.85
CA VAL A 340 -19.86 -7.02 25.43
C VAL A 340 -20.78 -6.45 24.36
N HIS A 341 -20.27 -6.22 23.15
CA HIS A 341 -21.08 -5.78 22.02
C HIS A 341 -21.96 -6.90 21.44
N LEU A 342 -21.51 -8.16 21.45
CA LEU A 342 -22.37 -9.31 21.10
C LEU A 342 -23.48 -9.54 22.13
N LYS A 343 -23.22 -9.41 23.44
CA LYS A 343 -24.28 -9.50 24.47
C LYS A 343 -25.33 -8.42 24.32
N ASN A 344 -24.93 -7.18 24.02
CA ASN A 344 -25.87 -6.08 23.80
C ASN A 344 -26.63 -6.24 22.47
N GLY A 345 -25.97 -6.73 21.41
CA GLY A 345 -26.61 -7.05 20.13
C GLY A 345 -27.62 -8.20 20.23
N LEU A 346 -27.32 -9.25 21.01
CA LEU A 346 -28.22 -10.36 21.31
C LEU A 346 -29.40 -9.92 22.19
N GLN A 347 -29.20 -9.02 23.17
CA GLN A 347 -30.29 -8.43 23.94
C GLN A 347 -31.21 -7.51 23.12
N VAL A 348 -30.68 -6.78 22.14
CA VAL A 348 -31.48 -5.98 21.20
C VAL A 348 -32.22 -6.87 20.19
N GLY A 349 -31.58 -7.94 19.71
CA GLY A 349 -32.17 -8.95 18.82
C GLY A 349 -33.33 -9.70 19.50
N THR A 350 -33.12 -10.17 20.74
CA THR A 350 -34.15 -10.86 21.53
C THR A 350 -35.34 -9.96 21.87
N LYS A 351 -35.12 -8.67 22.16
CA LYS A 351 -36.20 -7.67 22.34
C LYS A 351 -37.00 -7.44 21.05
N LYS A 352 -36.36 -7.39 19.88
CA LYS A 352 -37.06 -7.26 18.58
C LYS A 352 -37.86 -8.52 18.24
N THR A 353 -37.33 -9.72 18.48
CA THR A 353 -38.08 -10.97 18.24
C THR A 353 -39.26 -11.13 19.21
N ALA A 354 -39.15 -10.65 20.45
CA ALA A 354 -40.27 -10.63 21.40
C ALA A 354 -41.37 -9.63 20.98
N GLY A 355 -41.00 -8.47 20.43
CA GLY A 355 -41.95 -7.51 19.86
C GLY A 355 -42.72 -8.05 18.65
N ILE A 356 -42.03 -8.80 17.77
CA ILE A 356 -42.66 -9.45 16.61
C ILE A 356 -43.63 -10.57 17.06
N LYS A 357 -43.28 -11.35 18.09
CA LYS A 357 -44.20 -12.37 18.65
C LYS A 357 -45.48 -11.74 19.24
N LYS A 358 -45.35 -10.63 19.98
CA LYS A 358 -46.51 -9.90 20.52
C LYS A 358 -47.42 -9.34 19.43
N TYR A 359 -46.85 -8.84 18.33
CA TYR A 359 -47.61 -8.35 17.18
C TYR A 359 -48.38 -9.48 16.47
N TRP A 360 -47.77 -10.67 16.39
CA TRP A 360 -48.41 -11.87 15.83
C TRP A 360 -49.53 -12.42 16.72
N GLU A 361 -49.41 -12.33 18.04
CA GLU A 361 -50.48 -12.69 18.98
C GLU A 361 -51.65 -11.71 18.89
N TYR A 362 -51.39 -10.41 18.73
CA TYR A 362 -52.44 -9.41 18.48
C TYR A 362 -53.18 -9.64 17.15
N LEU A 363 -52.45 -9.99 16.08
CA LEU A 363 -53.04 -10.30 14.78
C LEU A 363 -53.92 -11.56 14.80
N LYS A 364 -53.58 -12.56 15.63
CA LYS A 364 -54.40 -13.76 15.86
C LYS A 364 -55.67 -13.54 16.70
N GLN A 365 -55.82 -12.36 17.31
CA GLN A 365 -57.06 -11.99 18.00
C GLN A 365 -57.99 -11.14 17.12
N LEU A 366 -57.46 -10.61 16.01
CA LEU A 366 -58.19 -9.77 15.05
C LEU A 366 -58.67 -10.53 13.80
N PHE A 367 -58.15 -11.74 13.58
CA PHE A 367 -58.58 -12.73 12.59
C PHE A 367 -58.78 -14.08 13.31
#